data_AF-A0A1X7PRV0-F1
#
_entry.id   AF-A0A1X7PRV0-F1
#
_cell.length_a   1.000
_cell.length_b   1.000
_cell.length_c   1.000
_cell.angle_alpha   90.00
_cell.angle_beta   90.00
_cell.angle_gamma   90.00
#
_symmetry.space_group_name_H-M   'P 1'
#
loop_
_entity.id
_entity.type
_entity.pdbx_description
1 polymer ?
#
loop_
_entity_poly.entity_id
_entity_poly.type
_entity_poly.pdbx_seq_one_letter_code
_entity_poly.pdbx_strand_id
1 'polypeptide(L)'
;MSDLPKMTNFRTRRTDDGILHLIFDMPDRSMNVFSNQAIHEIEAFADWLKGSDVLGVVISSGKSNAFCAGADLTELAEAYEMIMAAPKEKRDALTVDHFSPIGRAFRKLETADKPVAVAAHGLALGGGCELFLACHYRVLTDAKETQIGLPESLVGLLPGGGGTQRLPRFTGVEQSLGVLLEGARFDAQRAVALGAASQAVPPGQETAAAEAWVRSKPDPRQPWDRPDWRQPTKDKVLSVTRPVREKILRQTGGHYPAEPAILDCIDRGLPATMDEGIAAEVDVFKDLVQRIEPRNMIAVKFLGRVEYDKRRRKDALPTGLDAFAAEVKAAMQAKAGQLGATGAAALSFAGIDGAAPGDFEAAREIARRMPQWFEAPSSDVEKAAFAILAAAAQVASRHKGTFAPEDCNLVDLHCQQAAGFPAYLGGPFTFLARYGSE
;
A
#
# COMPACT_ATOMS: atom_id res chain seq x y z
N MET A 1 -35.63 -6.02 -14.26
CA MET A 1 -34.22 -6.19 -13.86
C MET A 1 -33.48 -4.97 -14.40
N SER A 2 -32.60 -4.38 -13.60
CA SER A 2 -31.73 -3.31 -14.09
C SER A 2 -30.73 -3.85 -15.10
N ASP A 3 -30.45 -3.08 -16.14
CA ASP A 3 -29.40 -3.41 -17.10
C ASP A 3 -28.04 -3.47 -16.39
N LEU A 4 -27.16 -4.35 -16.86
CA LEU A 4 -25.77 -4.41 -16.41
C LEU A 4 -25.11 -3.03 -16.66
N PRO A 5 -24.40 -2.45 -15.68
CA PRO A 5 -23.75 -1.16 -15.87
C PRO A 5 -22.72 -1.23 -17.00
N LYS A 6 -22.60 -0.13 -17.74
CA LYS A 6 -21.50 0.02 -18.71
C LYS A 6 -20.19 0.18 -17.95
N MET A 7 -19.21 -0.64 -18.31
CA MET A 7 -17.88 -0.66 -17.69
C MET A 7 -16.81 -0.60 -18.78
N THR A 8 -15.74 0.13 -18.52
CA THR A 8 -14.57 0.26 -19.40
C THR A 8 -13.46 -0.69 -18.99
N ASN A 9 -13.22 -0.85 -17.69
CA ASN A 9 -12.11 -1.66 -17.17
C ASN A 9 -12.48 -3.14 -17.01
N PHE A 10 -13.77 -3.45 -17.07
CA PHE A 10 -14.28 -4.81 -16.90
C PHE A 10 -15.09 -5.25 -18.11
N ARG A 11 -14.71 -6.39 -18.70
CA ARG A 11 -15.51 -7.09 -19.71
C ARG A 11 -16.39 -8.12 -19.02
N THR A 12 -17.56 -8.40 -19.59
CA THR A 12 -18.47 -9.42 -19.07
C THR A 12 -18.80 -10.50 -20.08
N ARG A 13 -18.92 -11.74 -19.63
CA ARG A 13 -19.39 -12.86 -20.44
C ARG A 13 -20.29 -13.75 -19.60
N ARG A 14 -21.54 -13.95 -20.02
CA ARG A 14 -22.47 -14.87 -19.35
C ARG A 14 -22.40 -16.25 -20.00
N THR A 15 -22.39 -17.30 -19.20
CA THR A 15 -22.49 -18.69 -19.66
C THR A 15 -23.95 -19.13 -19.78
N ASP A 16 -24.21 -20.20 -20.53
CA ASP A 16 -25.57 -20.72 -20.75
C ASP A 16 -26.24 -21.18 -19.43
N ASP A 17 -25.45 -21.63 -18.47
CA ASP A 17 -25.90 -22.05 -17.13
C ASP A 17 -26.00 -20.90 -16.12
N GLY A 18 -25.84 -19.65 -16.59
CA GLY A 18 -26.17 -18.44 -15.81
C GLY A 18 -25.06 -17.90 -14.92
N ILE A 19 -23.81 -18.37 -15.06
CA ILE A 19 -22.64 -17.77 -14.41
C ILE A 19 -22.21 -16.53 -15.19
N LEU A 20 -21.88 -15.45 -14.49
CA LEU A 20 -21.31 -14.26 -15.11
C LEU A 20 -19.81 -14.20 -14.87
N HIS A 21 -19.02 -14.15 -15.93
CA HIS A 21 -17.60 -13.81 -15.83
C HIS A 21 -17.44 -12.30 -15.83
N LEU A 22 -16.78 -11.77 -14.81
CA LEU A 22 -16.33 -10.39 -14.73
C LEU A 22 -14.81 -10.37 -14.93
N ILE A 23 -14.38 -9.92 -16.10
CA ILE A 23 -12.99 -10.01 -16.54
C ILE A 23 -12.36 -8.63 -16.40
N PHE A 24 -11.47 -8.45 -15.43
CA PHE A 24 -10.70 -7.22 -15.28
C PHE A 24 -9.68 -7.12 -16.42
N ASP A 25 -9.86 -6.15 -17.31
CA ASP A 25 -9.03 -5.97 -18.49
C ASP A 25 -8.92 -4.49 -18.84
N MET A 26 -8.13 -3.76 -18.04
CA MET A 26 -7.92 -2.33 -18.22
C MET A 26 -7.35 -2.04 -19.61
N PRO A 27 -8.01 -1.21 -20.44
CA PRO A 27 -7.53 -0.89 -21.78
C PRO A 27 -6.18 -0.16 -21.74
N ASP A 28 -5.38 -0.32 -22.79
CA ASP A 28 -4.12 0.40 -23.02
C ASP A 28 -3.05 0.26 -21.92
N ARG A 29 -3.21 -0.71 -21.02
CA ARG A 29 -2.26 -1.02 -19.94
C ARG A 29 -1.84 -2.48 -19.97
N SER A 30 -0.57 -2.72 -19.70
CA SER A 30 0.02 -4.08 -19.64
C SER A 30 -0.34 -4.84 -18.36
N MET A 31 -0.93 -4.15 -17.37
CA MET A 31 -1.33 -4.69 -16.07
C MET A 31 -2.64 -4.03 -15.66
N ASN A 32 -3.51 -4.78 -14.98
CA ASN A 32 -4.68 -4.18 -14.32
C ASN A 32 -4.24 -3.44 -13.06
N VAL A 33 -4.80 -2.24 -12.85
CA VAL A 33 -4.67 -1.45 -11.62
C VAL A 33 -6.03 -0.86 -11.25
N PHE A 34 -6.26 -0.60 -9.98
CA PHE A 34 -7.44 0.10 -9.51
C PHE A 34 -7.28 1.60 -9.68
N SER A 35 -7.79 2.11 -10.81
CA SER A 35 -8.16 3.51 -10.99
C SER A 35 -9.44 3.84 -10.24
N ASN A 36 -9.71 5.13 -10.03
CA ASN A 36 -10.99 5.62 -9.52
C ASN A 36 -12.16 5.15 -10.37
N GLN A 37 -11.98 5.09 -11.69
CA GLN A 37 -13.01 4.56 -12.59
C GLN A 37 -13.27 3.07 -12.33
N ALA A 38 -12.23 2.24 -12.22
CA ALA A 38 -12.39 0.82 -11.94
C ALA A 38 -13.07 0.56 -10.57
N ILE A 39 -12.78 1.39 -9.57
CA ILE A 39 -13.42 1.33 -8.25
C ILE A 39 -14.93 1.61 -8.36
N HIS A 40 -15.32 2.70 -9.04
CA HIS A 40 -16.73 3.02 -9.25
C HIS A 40 -17.46 1.98 -10.10
N GLU A 41 -16.79 1.38 -11.09
CA GLU A 41 -17.36 0.30 -11.91
C GLU A 41 -17.65 -0.95 -11.07
N ILE A 42 -16.75 -1.36 -10.16
CA ILE A 42 -17.01 -2.47 -9.23
C ILE A 42 -18.15 -2.15 -8.27
N GLU A 43 -18.23 -0.92 -7.76
CA GLU A 43 -19.34 -0.52 -6.90
C GLU A 43 -20.69 -0.62 -7.62
N ALA A 44 -20.79 -0.04 -8.82
CA ALA A 44 -22.00 -0.11 -9.64
C ALA A 44 -22.35 -1.56 -10.01
N PHE A 45 -21.34 -2.38 -10.30
CA PHE A 45 -21.51 -3.81 -10.56
C PHE A 45 -22.06 -4.54 -9.33
N ALA A 46 -21.54 -4.27 -8.14
CA ALA A 46 -22.01 -4.87 -6.90
C ALA A 46 -23.46 -4.50 -6.58
N ASP A 47 -23.83 -3.23 -6.80
CA ASP A 47 -25.22 -2.77 -6.64
C ASP A 47 -26.16 -3.49 -7.62
N TRP A 48 -25.75 -3.69 -8.87
CA TRP A 48 -26.48 -4.48 -9.85
C TRP A 48 -26.57 -5.97 -9.47
N LEU A 49 -25.46 -6.56 -9.01
CA LEU A 49 -25.35 -7.99 -8.71
C LEU A 49 -26.38 -8.45 -7.69
N LYS A 50 -26.64 -7.63 -6.66
CA LYS A 50 -27.61 -7.90 -5.59
C LYS A 50 -29.03 -8.20 -6.10
N GLY A 51 -29.45 -7.54 -7.17
CA GLY A 51 -30.78 -7.71 -7.79
C GLY A 51 -30.79 -8.58 -9.05
N SER A 52 -29.64 -9.13 -9.44
CA SER A 52 -29.48 -9.83 -10.71
C SER A 52 -30.00 -11.27 -10.69
N ASP A 53 -30.24 -11.84 -11.88
CA ASP A 53 -30.68 -13.22 -12.08
C ASP A 53 -29.53 -14.21 -12.28
N VAL A 54 -28.27 -13.74 -12.20
CA VAL A 54 -27.11 -14.63 -12.37
C VAL A 54 -27.02 -15.63 -11.22
N LEU A 55 -26.51 -16.81 -11.53
CA LEU A 55 -26.24 -17.87 -10.58
C LEU A 55 -25.13 -17.47 -9.59
N GLY A 56 -24.14 -16.74 -10.10
CA GLY A 56 -22.99 -16.22 -9.38
C GLY A 56 -21.97 -15.63 -10.35
N VAL A 57 -20.84 -15.18 -9.82
CA VAL A 57 -19.80 -14.47 -10.57
C VAL A 57 -18.47 -15.21 -10.47
N VAL A 58 -17.75 -15.28 -11.59
CA VAL A 58 -16.33 -15.63 -11.63
C VAL A 58 -15.54 -14.41 -12.06
N ILE A 59 -14.71 -13.88 -11.18
CA ILE A 59 -13.79 -12.78 -11.46
C ILE A 59 -12.48 -13.35 -11.98
N SER A 60 -11.98 -12.83 -13.09
CA SER A 60 -10.67 -13.19 -13.64
C SER A 60 -9.96 -11.98 -14.24
N SER A 61 -8.71 -12.15 -14.66
CA SER A 61 -7.94 -11.13 -15.37
C SER A 61 -7.93 -11.41 -16.87
N GLY A 62 -8.04 -10.36 -17.68
CA GLY A 62 -7.76 -10.39 -19.11
C GLY A 62 -6.28 -10.26 -19.44
N LYS A 63 -5.41 -10.02 -18.45
CA LYS A 63 -3.95 -9.94 -18.62
C LYS A 63 -3.33 -11.31 -18.36
N SER A 64 -2.29 -11.65 -19.13
CA SER A 64 -1.61 -12.96 -19.05
C SER A 64 -0.52 -13.03 -17.97
N ASN A 65 -0.04 -11.89 -17.48
CA ASN A 65 1.15 -11.79 -16.62
C ASN A 65 0.82 -11.50 -15.14
N ALA A 66 -0.41 -11.09 -14.84
CA ALA A 66 -0.88 -10.83 -13.48
C ALA A 66 -2.40 -10.72 -13.41
N PHE A 67 -2.91 -10.91 -12.19
CA PHE A 67 -4.30 -10.62 -11.89
C PHE A 67 -4.53 -9.11 -11.80
N CYS A 68 -3.84 -8.44 -10.86
CA CYS A 68 -3.88 -7.00 -10.64
C CYS A 68 -2.67 -6.54 -9.81
N ALA A 69 -2.07 -5.41 -10.19
CA ALA A 69 -0.84 -4.90 -9.58
C ALA A 69 -1.05 -3.94 -8.39
N GLY A 70 -2.31 -3.64 -8.03
CA GLY A 70 -2.66 -2.72 -6.95
C GLY A 70 -3.39 -1.48 -7.44
N ALA A 71 -3.32 -0.40 -6.68
CA ALA A 71 -3.91 0.90 -7.04
C ALA A 71 -3.17 1.57 -8.20
N ASP A 72 -3.86 2.45 -8.94
CA ASP A 72 -3.17 3.37 -9.85
C ASP A 72 -2.48 4.46 -9.02
N LEU A 73 -1.16 4.33 -8.90
CA LEU A 73 -0.35 5.22 -8.07
C LEU A 73 -0.14 6.61 -8.69
N THR A 74 -0.44 6.80 -9.98
CA THR A 74 -0.51 8.13 -10.59
C THR A 74 -1.72 8.88 -10.06
N GLU A 75 -2.91 8.24 -10.12
CA GLU A 75 -4.13 8.83 -9.56
C GLU A 75 -4.02 9.03 -8.05
N LEU A 76 -3.30 8.13 -7.34
CA LEU A 76 -3.03 8.31 -5.92
C LEU A 76 -2.22 9.59 -5.68
N ALA A 77 -1.13 9.81 -6.44
CA ALA A 77 -0.31 11.01 -6.31
C ALA A 77 -1.12 12.29 -6.58
N GLU A 78 -2.00 12.27 -7.58
CA GLU A 78 -2.93 13.38 -7.87
C GLU A 78 -3.93 13.62 -6.72
N ALA A 79 -4.48 12.55 -6.15
CA ALA A 79 -5.39 12.64 -5.01
C ALA A 79 -4.72 13.27 -3.79
N TYR A 80 -3.45 12.91 -3.53
CA TYR A 80 -2.65 13.56 -2.51
C TYR A 80 -2.57 15.07 -2.78
N GLU A 81 -2.10 15.50 -3.95
CA GLU A 81 -1.95 16.93 -4.26
C GLU A 81 -3.27 17.69 -4.12
N MET A 82 -4.38 17.12 -4.62
CA MET A 82 -5.72 17.65 -4.43
C MET A 82 -6.08 17.84 -2.94
N ILE A 83 -5.86 16.82 -2.10
CA ILE A 83 -6.21 16.86 -0.67
C ILE A 83 -5.41 17.93 0.06
N MET A 84 -4.10 18.06 -0.19
CA MET A 84 -3.30 19.05 0.54
C MET A 84 -3.43 20.48 -0.01
N ALA A 85 -3.83 20.65 -1.27
CA ALA A 85 -4.24 21.95 -1.79
C ALA A 85 -5.53 22.46 -1.13
N ALA A 86 -6.36 21.56 -0.57
CA ALA A 86 -7.58 21.96 0.11
C ALA A 86 -7.31 22.64 1.47
N PRO A 87 -8.20 23.56 1.89
CA PRO A 87 -8.24 24.09 3.25
C PRO A 87 -8.24 22.98 4.31
N LYS A 88 -7.49 23.16 5.42
CA LYS A 88 -7.20 22.12 6.42
C LYS A 88 -8.46 21.46 6.98
N GLU A 89 -9.46 22.27 7.27
CA GLU A 89 -10.80 21.88 7.77
C GLU A 89 -11.60 21.03 6.79
N LYS A 90 -11.27 21.02 5.49
CA LYS A 90 -11.93 20.18 4.46
C LYS A 90 -11.19 18.89 4.14
N ARG A 91 -9.91 18.77 4.55
CA ARG A 91 -9.05 17.64 4.13
C ARG A 91 -9.58 16.30 4.59
N ASP A 92 -10.07 16.22 5.82
CA ASP A 92 -10.62 14.98 6.39
C ASP A 92 -11.78 14.45 5.55
N ALA A 93 -12.78 15.29 5.27
CA ALA A 93 -13.95 14.92 4.48
C ALA A 93 -13.55 14.51 3.05
N LEU A 94 -12.72 15.31 2.38
CA LEU A 94 -12.23 15.00 1.03
C LEU A 94 -11.48 13.67 0.98
N THR A 95 -10.66 13.38 2.00
CA THR A 95 -9.89 12.14 2.09
C THR A 95 -10.83 10.94 2.26
N VAL A 96 -11.79 11.02 3.17
CA VAL A 96 -12.78 9.95 3.36
C VAL A 96 -13.62 9.73 2.10
N ASP A 97 -14.09 10.81 1.47
CA ASP A 97 -14.89 10.73 0.24
C ASP A 97 -14.11 10.07 -0.91
N HIS A 98 -12.81 10.37 -1.02
CA HIS A 98 -11.96 9.82 -2.08
C HIS A 98 -11.55 8.37 -1.84
N PHE A 99 -11.20 7.99 -0.60
CA PHE A 99 -10.62 6.67 -0.31
C PHE A 99 -11.60 5.63 0.23
N SER A 100 -12.73 6.02 0.81
CA SER A 100 -13.77 5.04 1.22
C SER A 100 -14.40 4.21 0.09
N PRO A 101 -14.50 4.65 -1.17
CA PRO A 101 -15.18 3.90 -2.22
C PRO A 101 -14.61 2.50 -2.48
N ILE A 102 -13.29 2.29 -2.41
CA ILE A 102 -12.70 0.97 -2.70
C ILE A 102 -13.12 -0.10 -1.68
N GLY A 103 -12.99 0.19 -0.38
CA GLY A 103 -13.43 -0.70 0.69
C GLY A 103 -14.94 -0.93 0.66
N ARG A 104 -15.72 0.13 0.40
CA ARG A 104 -17.19 0.07 0.24
C ARG A 104 -17.59 -0.80 -0.95
N ALA A 105 -16.96 -0.63 -2.10
CA ALA A 105 -17.23 -1.40 -3.32
C ALA A 105 -16.99 -2.90 -3.11
N PHE A 106 -15.85 -3.26 -2.50
CA PHE A 106 -15.54 -4.65 -2.19
C PHE A 106 -16.48 -5.23 -1.14
N ARG A 107 -16.87 -4.43 -0.14
CA ARG A 107 -17.86 -4.88 0.85
C ARG A 107 -19.24 -5.10 0.23
N LYS A 108 -19.71 -4.21 -0.64
CA LYS A 108 -20.96 -4.39 -1.39
C LYS A 108 -20.93 -5.65 -2.23
N LEU A 109 -19.82 -5.92 -2.91
CA LEU A 109 -19.62 -7.15 -3.71
C LEU A 109 -19.72 -8.41 -2.84
N GLU A 110 -19.05 -8.38 -1.69
CA GLU A 110 -19.02 -9.44 -0.69
C GLU A 110 -20.40 -9.70 -0.04
N THR A 111 -21.25 -8.68 0.07
CA THR A 111 -22.61 -8.79 0.65
C THR A 111 -23.72 -8.68 -0.41
N ALA A 112 -23.42 -9.04 -1.65
CA ALA A 112 -24.39 -8.96 -2.76
C ALA A 112 -25.37 -10.15 -2.77
N ASP A 113 -25.35 -11.03 -1.75
CA ASP A 113 -26.19 -12.24 -1.67
C ASP A 113 -26.04 -13.19 -2.89
N LYS A 114 -24.87 -13.15 -3.54
CA LYS A 114 -24.52 -13.98 -4.70
C LYS A 114 -23.15 -14.63 -4.51
N PRO A 115 -22.95 -15.90 -4.93
CA PRO A 115 -21.63 -16.51 -4.96
C PRO A 115 -20.69 -15.71 -5.87
N VAL A 116 -19.55 -15.28 -5.33
CA VAL A 116 -18.48 -14.60 -6.07
C VAL A 116 -17.19 -15.38 -5.87
N ALA A 117 -16.70 -15.99 -6.94
CA ALA A 117 -15.41 -16.65 -6.99
C ALA A 117 -14.40 -15.78 -7.75
N VAL A 118 -13.11 -15.92 -7.43
CA VAL A 118 -12.00 -15.35 -8.20
C VAL A 118 -11.06 -16.44 -8.66
N ALA A 119 -10.66 -16.35 -9.92
CA ALA A 119 -9.71 -17.24 -10.59
C ALA A 119 -8.48 -16.40 -10.98
N ALA A 120 -7.40 -16.54 -10.22
CA ALA A 120 -6.23 -15.67 -10.32
C ALA A 120 -4.98 -16.44 -10.77
N HIS A 121 -4.38 -15.96 -11.86
CA HIS A 121 -3.05 -16.33 -12.33
C HIS A 121 -2.10 -15.13 -12.22
N GLY A 122 -0.85 -15.37 -11.83
CA GLY A 122 0.16 -14.35 -11.62
C GLY A 122 -0.07 -13.52 -10.35
N LEU A 123 0.47 -12.31 -10.34
CA LEU A 123 0.46 -11.46 -9.15
C LEU A 123 -0.93 -10.84 -8.87
N ALA A 124 -1.40 -10.93 -7.63
CA ALA A 124 -2.49 -10.13 -7.09
C ALA A 124 -1.97 -9.32 -5.89
N LEU A 125 -1.62 -8.06 -6.14
CA LEU A 125 -0.97 -7.18 -5.16
C LEU A 125 -1.86 -6.00 -4.80
N GLY A 126 -1.73 -5.52 -3.56
CA GLY A 126 -2.45 -4.37 -3.02
C GLY A 126 -3.96 -4.47 -3.25
N GLY A 127 -4.59 -3.45 -3.85
CA GLY A 127 -6.01 -3.49 -4.25
C GLY A 127 -6.44 -4.75 -5.01
N GLY A 128 -5.55 -5.36 -5.80
CA GLY A 128 -5.79 -6.66 -6.46
C GLY A 128 -5.94 -7.83 -5.49
N CYS A 129 -5.08 -7.86 -4.46
CA CYS A 129 -5.19 -8.79 -3.34
C CYS A 129 -6.46 -8.50 -2.51
N GLU A 130 -6.81 -7.23 -2.32
CA GLU A 130 -8.00 -6.84 -1.55
C GLU A 130 -9.31 -7.28 -2.25
N LEU A 131 -9.42 -7.11 -3.57
CA LEU A 131 -10.53 -7.67 -4.36
C LEU A 131 -10.53 -9.21 -4.26
N PHE A 132 -9.36 -9.83 -4.38
CA PHE A 132 -9.23 -11.28 -4.27
C PHE A 132 -9.75 -11.78 -2.92
N LEU A 133 -9.36 -11.13 -1.80
CA LEU A 133 -9.80 -11.47 -0.46
C LEU A 133 -11.28 -11.20 -0.21
N ALA A 134 -11.89 -10.22 -0.90
CA ALA A 134 -13.31 -9.92 -0.82
C ALA A 134 -14.21 -10.98 -1.50
N CYS A 135 -13.65 -11.81 -2.39
CA CYS A 135 -14.37 -12.92 -3.01
C CYS A 135 -14.57 -14.08 -2.03
N HIS A 136 -15.66 -14.81 -2.17
CA HIS A 136 -16.04 -15.94 -1.29
C HIS A 136 -15.18 -17.18 -1.54
N TYR A 137 -14.84 -17.44 -2.80
CA TYR A 137 -14.01 -18.56 -3.22
C TYR A 137 -12.82 -18.07 -4.04
N ARG A 138 -11.63 -18.54 -3.69
CA ARG A 138 -10.37 -17.94 -4.12
C ARG A 138 -9.46 -19.01 -4.71
N VAL A 139 -9.38 -19.07 -6.03
CA VAL A 139 -8.55 -20.04 -6.75
C VAL A 139 -7.30 -19.35 -7.26
N LEU A 140 -6.14 -19.89 -6.89
CA LEU A 140 -4.85 -19.49 -7.44
C LEU A 140 -4.33 -20.58 -8.35
N THR A 141 -3.59 -20.19 -9.39
CA THR A 141 -2.72 -21.16 -10.08
C THR A 141 -1.50 -21.48 -9.21
N ASP A 142 -0.96 -22.69 -9.30
CA ASP A 142 0.25 -23.12 -8.59
C ASP A 142 1.56 -22.75 -9.31
N ALA A 143 1.47 -21.91 -10.35
CA ALA A 143 2.63 -21.32 -11.02
C ALA A 143 3.49 -20.50 -10.05
N LYS A 144 4.81 -20.51 -10.26
CA LYS A 144 5.79 -19.91 -9.35
C LYS A 144 5.60 -18.39 -9.18
N GLU A 145 5.17 -17.73 -10.24
CA GLU A 145 4.89 -16.30 -10.31
C GLU A 145 3.55 -15.91 -9.66
N THR A 146 2.69 -16.88 -9.34
CA THR A 146 1.39 -16.62 -8.73
C THR A 146 1.55 -16.40 -7.24
N GLN A 147 1.33 -15.15 -6.83
CA GLN A 147 1.46 -14.73 -5.44
C GLN A 147 0.43 -13.67 -5.10
N ILE A 148 0.01 -13.65 -3.83
CA ILE A 148 -0.82 -12.59 -3.26
C ILE A 148 -0.04 -11.80 -2.20
N GLY A 149 -0.31 -10.51 -2.07
CA GLY A 149 0.37 -9.67 -1.06
C GLY A 149 -0.16 -8.24 -0.98
N LEU A 150 0.22 -7.54 0.09
CA LEU A 150 -0.21 -6.17 0.41
C LEU A 150 1.02 -5.29 0.69
N PRO A 151 1.74 -4.85 -0.36
CA PRO A 151 3.03 -4.17 -0.23
C PRO A 151 2.94 -2.66 0.06
N GLU A 152 1.78 -2.14 0.47
CA GLU A 152 1.51 -0.71 0.68
C GLU A 152 2.49 -0.04 1.66
N SER A 153 2.92 -0.76 2.71
CA SER A 153 3.86 -0.23 3.70
C SER A 153 5.19 0.19 3.07
N LEU A 154 5.63 -0.50 2.01
CA LEU A 154 6.90 -0.23 1.32
C LEU A 154 6.95 1.15 0.65
N VAL A 155 5.79 1.77 0.43
CA VAL A 155 5.64 3.11 -0.14
C VAL A 155 5.03 4.09 0.86
N GLY A 156 4.95 3.74 2.14
CA GLY A 156 4.46 4.61 3.21
C GLY A 156 2.94 4.63 3.36
N LEU A 157 2.24 3.62 2.83
CA LEU A 157 0.79 3.51 2.84
C LEU A 157 0.31 2.31 3.67
N LEU A 158 -1.00 2.15 3.77
CA LEU A 158 -1.63 0.93 4.27
C LEU A 158 -2.67 0.41 3.27
N PRO A 159 -3.01 -0.90 3.33
CA PRO A 159 -4.11 -1.46 2.52
C PRO A 159 -5.44 -0.85 2.93
N GLY A 160 -6.08 -0.07 2.05
CA GLY A 160 -7.27 0.74 2.35
C GLY A 160 -8.59 0.23 1.74
N GLY A 161 -8.57 -0.92 1.06
CA GLY A 161 -9.73 -1.62 0.49
C GLY A 161 -10.25 -2.75 1.37
N GLY A 162 -9.90 -2.77 2.65
CA GLY A 162 -10.22 -3.80 3.63
C GLY A 162 -9.13 -4.87 3.76
N GLY A 163 -7.93 -4.67 3.21
CA GLY A 163 -6.82 -5.62 3.32
C GLY A 163 -6.37 -5.85 4.77
N THR A 164 -6.34 -4.79 5.60
CA THR A 164 -6.02 -4.92 7.03
C THR A 164 -7.12 -5.63 7.81
N GLN A 165 -8.31 -5.77 7.22
CA GLN A 165 -9.47 -6.37 7.85
C GLN A 165 -9.70 -7.82 7.43
N ARG A 166 -9.53 -8.14 6.14
CA ARG A 166 -9.78 -9.48 5.60
C ARG A 166 -8.62 -10.43 5.83
N LEU A 167 -7.38 -10.01 5.55
CA LEU A 167 -6.23 -10.90 5.63
C LEU A 167 -6.05 -11.49 7.04
N PRO A 168 -6.06 -10.70 8.13
CA PRO A 168 -5.91 -11.26 9.47
C PRO A 168 -7.09 -12.12 9.93
N ARG A 169 -8.31 -11.88 9.39
CA ARG A 169 -9.48 -12.73 9.68
C ARG A 169 -9.38 -14.10 8.99
N PHE A 170 -8.68 -14.19 7.87
CA PHE A 170 -8.37 -15.49 7.24
C PHE A 170 -7.19 -16.20 7.89
N THR A 171 -6.05 -15.51 8.04
CA THR A 171 -4.76 -16.16 8.35
C THR A 171 -4.37 -16.08 9.81
N GLY A 172 -5.11 -15.29 10.61
CA GLY A 172 -4.71 -14.89 11.95
C GLY A 172 -3.76 -13.69 11.94
N VAL A 173 -3.78 -12.92 13.04
CA VAL A 173 -2.99 -11.68 13.17
C VAL A 173 -1.52 -11.92 12.87
N GLU A 174 -0.88 -12.84 13.61
CA GLU A 174 0.56 -13.09 13.50
C GLU A 174 1.02 -13.42 12.07
N GLN A 175 0.28 -14.29 11.37
CA GLN A 175 0.65 -14.70 10.01
C GLN A 175 0.43 -13.59 8.97
N SER A 176 -0.49 -12.65 9.24
CA SER A 176 -0.74 -11.52 8.35
C SER A 176 0.31 -10.41 8.45
N LEU A 177 1.02 -10.29 9.58
CA LEU A 177 1.89 -9.14 9.85
C LEU A 177 3.05 -9.01 8.87
N GLY A 178 3.68 -10.12 8.45
CA GLY A 178 4.75 -10.05 7.45
C GLY A 178 4.25 -9.53 6.10
N VAL A 179 3.04 -9.90 5.70
CA VAL A 179 2.43 -9.41 4.45
C VAL A 179 2.08 -7.93 4.56
N LEU A 180 1.49 -7.51 5.68
CA LEU A 180 1.01 -6.15 5.88
C LEU A 180 2.13 -5.14 6.17
N LEU A 181 3.12 -5.51 6.98
CA LEU A 181 4.14 -4.58 7.46
C LEU A 181 5.41 -4.60 6.61
N GLU A 182 5.77 -5.77 6.08
CA GLU A 182 7.05 -5.97 5.37
C GLU A 182 6.86 -6.19 3.87
N GLY A 183 5.61 -6.20 3.38
CA GLY A 183 5.29 -6.46 1.97
C GLY A 183 5.62 -7.89 1.53
N ALA A 184 5.68 -8.84 2.47
CA ALA A 184 5.85 -10.25 2.17
C ALA A 184 4.67 -10.77 1.31
N ARG A 185 4.87 -11.91 0.67
CA ARG A 185 3.88 -12.52 -0.22
C ARG A 185 3.62 -13.96 0.14
N PHE A 186 2.40 -14.40 -0.09
CA PHE A 186 2.06 -15.82 -0.08
C PHE A 186 2.06 -16.34 -1.51
N ASP A 187 2.80 -17.43 -1.74
CA ASP A 187 2.55 -18.27 -2.91
C ASP A 187 1.20 -19.02 -2.75
N ALA A 188 0.77 -19.70 -3.82
CA ALA A 188 -0.50 -20.39 -3.84
C ALA A 188 -0.66 -21.43 -2.72
N GLN A 189 0.39 -22.22 -2.45
CA GLN A 189 0.35 -23.27 -1.43
C GLN A 189 0.24 -22.69 -0.02
N ARG A 190 1.03 -21.65 0.28
CA ARG A 190 0.97 -20.94 1.56
C ARG A 190 -0.36 -20.25 1.76
N ALA A 191 -0.91 -19.63 0.71
CA ALA A 191 -2.21 -18.98 0.77
C ALA A 191 -3.34 -19.97 1.10
N VAL A 192 -3.32 -21.18 0.51
CA VAL A 192 -4.28 -22.25 0.84
C VAL A 192 -4.08 -22.74 2.27
N ALA A 193 -2.84 -23.04 2.67
CA ALA A 193 -2.54 -23.55 4.01
C ALA A 193 -2.98 -22.60 5.13
N LEU A 194 -2.96 -21.29 4.88
CA LEU A 194 -3.41 -20.26 5.82
C LEU A 194 -4.87 -19.82 5.64
N GLY A 195 -5.60 -20.36 4.65
CA GLY A 195 -7.00 -20.00 4.37
C GLY A 195 -7.22 -18.70 3.59
N ALA A 196 -6.14 -18.00 3.19
CA ALA A 196 -6.22 -16.82 2.32
C ALA A 196 -6.67 -17.18 0.90
N ALA A 197 -6.42 -18.42 0.45
CA ALA A 197 -6.98 -19.00 -0.77
C ALA A 197 -7.76 -20.28 -0.45
N SER A 198 -8.70 -20.63 -1.31
CA SER A 198 -9.50 -21.85 -1.18
C SER A 198 -8.85 -23.04 -1.87
N GLN A 199 -8.19 -22.82 -3.00
CA GLN A 199 -7.60 -23.88 -3.81
C GLN A 199 -6.39 -23.34 -4.62
N ALA A 200 -5.38 -24.20 -4.79
CA ALA A 200 -4.29 -24.03 -5.73
C ALA A 200 -4.42 -25.10 -6.83
N VAL A 201 -4.34 -24.71 -8.11
CA VAL A 201 -4.51 -25.61 -9.25
C VAL A 201 -3.47 -25.36 -10.35
N PRO A 202 -3.21 -26.31 -11.25
CA PRO A 202 -2.37 -26.04 -12.43
C PRO A 202 -2.92 -24.88 -13.28
N PRO A 203 -2.06 -24.07 -13.92
CA PRO A 203 -2.50 -23.03 -14.84
C PRO A 203 -3.45 -23.54 -15.92
N GLY A 204 -4.52 -22.79 -16.16
CA GLY A 204 -5.59 -23.14 -17.10
C GLY A 204 -6.76 -23.90 -16.46
N GLN A 205 -6.67 -24.26 -15.17
CA GLN A 205 -7.75 -24.96 -14.44
C GLN A 205 -8.51 -24.05 -13.46
N GLU A 206 -7.99 -22.85 -13.17
CA GLU A 206 -8.50 -21.94 -12.16
C GLU A 206 -9.94 -21.47 -12.44
N THR A 207 -10.26 -21.20 -13.70
CA THR A 207 -11.61 -20.78 -14.10
C THR A 207 -12.61 -21.94 -13.94
N ALA A 208 -12.26 -23.15 -14.38
CA ALA A 208 -13.14 -24.31 -14.26
C ALA A 208 -13.42 -24.67 -12.78
N ALA A 209 -12.40 -24.57 -11.92
CA ALA A 209 -12.55 -24.77 -10.48
C ALA A 209 -13.49 -23.72 -9.85
N ALA A 210 -13.33 -22.44 -10.21
CA ALA A 210 -14.19 -21.36 -9.74
C ALA A 210 -15.64 -21.54 -10.20
N GLU A 211 -15.87 -21.89 -11.47
CA GLU A 211 -17.21 -22.17 -11.99
C GLU A 211 -17.86 -23.36 -11.29
N ALA A 212 -17.12 -24.46 -11.08
CA ALA A 212 -17.63 -25.64 -10.37
C ALA A 212 -18.11 -25.29 -8.95
N TRP A 213 -17.37 -24.44 -8.25
CA TRP A 213 -17.80 -23.93 -6.95
C TRP A 213 -19.09 -23.09 -7.05
N VAL A 214 -19.20 -22.17 -8.01
CA VAL A 214 -20.43 -21.38 -8.21
C VAL A 214 -21.63 -22.29 -8.53
N ARG A 215 -21.46 -23.30 -9.39
CA ARG A 215 -22.50 -24.28 -9.76
C ARG A 215 -23.05 -25.05 -8.56
N SER A 216 -22.24 -25.25 -7.52
CA SER A 216 -22.65 -25.93 -6.30
C SER A 216 -23.67 -25.13 -5.47
N LYS A 217 -23.96 -23.87 -5.83
CA LYS A 217 -24.86 -22.95 -5.12
C LYS A 217 -24.50 -22.82 -3.63
N PRO A 218 -23.26 -22.41 -3.34
CA PRO A 218 -22.78 -22.30 -1.97
C PRO A 218 -23.49 -21.16 -1.23
N ASP A 219 -23.44 -21.22 0.09
CA ASP A 219 -23.80 -20.07 0.94
C ASP A 219 -22.80 -18.93 0.69
N PRO A 220 -23.22 -17.77 0.14
CA PRO A 220 -22.34 -16.67 -0.23
C PRO A 220 -22.03 -15.76 0.96
N ARG A 221 -21.84 -16.33 2.16
CA ARG A 221 -21.45 -15.58 3.36
C ARG A 221 -20.02 -15.89 3.73
N GLN A 222 -19.21 -14.83 3.83
CA GLN A 222 -17.87 -14.92 4.41
C GLN A 222 -17.93 -15.36 5.87
N PRO A 223 -16.85 -15.94 6.43
CA PRO A 223 -16.85 -16.40 7.81
C PRO A 223 -17.35 -15.35 8.80
N TRP A 224 -16.93 -14.08 8.67
CA TRP A 224 -17.31 -12.99 9.58
C TRP A 224 -18.75 -12.48 9.48
N ASP A 225 -19.49 -12.89 8.45
CA ASP A 225 -20.90 -12.56 8.27
C ASP A 225 -21.83 -13.69 8.72
N ARG A 226 -21.26 -14.78 9.22
CA ARG A 226 -22.04 -15.92 9.72
C ARG A 226 -22.38 -15.75 11.20
N PRO A 227 -23.57 -16.22 11.66
CA PRO A 227 -23.99 -16.06 13.06
C PRO A 227 -23.06 -16.73 14.10
N ASP A 228 -22.26 -17.71 13.69
CA ASP A 228 -21.31 -18.43 14.52
C ASP A 228 -19.94 -17.74 14.63
N TRP A 229 -19.69 -16.69 13.84
CA TRP A 229 -18.45 -15.95 13.94
C TRP A 229 -18.33 -15.18 15.26
N ARG A 230 -17.11 -15.17 15.81
CA ARG A 230 -16.78 -14.41 17.01
C ARG A 230 -15.52 -13.60 16.73
N GLN A 231 -15.62 -12.28 16.89
CA GLN A 231 -14.46 -11.41 16.76
C GLN A 231 -13.42 -11.73 17.83
N PRO A 232 -12.12 -11.63 17.52
CA PRO A 232 -11.09 -11.72 18.53
C PRO A 232 -11.25 -10.60 19.56
N THR A 233 -11.00 -10.90 20.84
CA THR A 233 -11.03 -9.86 21.87
C THR A 233 -9.91 -8.85 21.63
N LYS A 234 -10.12 -7.61 22.07
CA LYS A 234 -9.10 -6.56 22.01
C LYS A 234 -7.79 -6.98 22.67
N ASP A 235 -7.85 -7.63 23.82
CA ASP A 235 -6.65 -8.11 24.52
C ASP A 235 -5.88 -9.17 23.72
N LYS A 236 -6.59 -10.09 23.03
CA LYS A 236 -5.96 -11.09 22.17
C LYS A 236 -5.22 -10.42 21.01
N VAL A 237 -5.84 -9.43 20.35
CA VAL A 237 -5.20 -8.68 19.27
C VAL A 237 -3.97 -7.93 19.79
N LEU A 238 -4.14 -7.17 20.88
CA LEU A 238 -3.07 -6.35 21.47
C LEU A 238 -1.91 -7.17 22.03
N SER A 239 -2.14 -8.42 22.45
CA SER A 239 -1.06 -9.31 22.89
C SER A 239 -0.05 -9.61 21.77
N VAL A 240 -0.48 -9.53 20.51
CA VAL A 240 0.36 -9.73 19.32
C VAL A 240 0.91 -8.40 18.81
N THR A 241 0.07 -7.38 18.68
CA THR A 241 0.44 -6.13 18.01
C THR A 241 1.29 -5.20 18.87
N ARG A 242 1.15 -5.20 20.21
CA ARG A 242 1.94 -4.31 21.10
C ARG A 242 3.45 -4.59 21.03
N PRO A 243 3.95 -5.83 21.20
CA PRO A 243 5.38 -6.10 21.08
C PRO A 243 5.93 -5.79 19.68
N VAL A 244 5.12 -6.02 18.64
CA VAL A 244 5.47 -5.70 17.25
C VAL A 244 5.59 -4.19 17.06
N ARG A 245 4.64 -3.41 17.58
CA ARG A 245 4.68 -1.94 17.56
C ARG A 245 5.93 -1.40 18.24
N GLU A 246 6.26 -1.94 19.41
CA GLU A 246 7.45 -1.56 20.17
C GLU A 246 8.74 -1.83 19.41
N LYS A 247 8.84 -3.02 18.80
CA LYS A 247 9.96 -3.40 17.94
C LYS A 247 10.08 -2.44 16.75
N ILE A 248 9.00 -2.18 16.03
CA ILE A 248 8.99 -1.31 14.84
C ILE A 248 9.42 0.10 15.21
N LEU A 249 8.84 0.69 16.26
CA LEU A 249 9.19 2.04 16.67
C LEU A 249 10.67 2.15 17.08
N ARG A 250 11.24 1.16 17.77
CA ARG A 250 12.68 1.11 18.05
C ARG A 250 13.54 0.93 16.80
N GLN A 251 13.05 0.26 15.77
CA GLN A 251 13.81 0.05 14.54
C GLN A 251 13.78 1.28 13.63
N THR A 252 12.65 2.00 13.62
CA THR A 252 12.39 3.12 12.71
C THR A 252 12.57 4.49 13.36
N GLY A 253 12.69 4.56 14.68
CA GLY A 253 12.65 5.81 15.46
C GLY A 253 11.33 6.56 15.37
N GLY A 254 10.26 5.91 14.91
CA GLY A 254 8.98 6.56 14.70
C GLY A 254 8.89 7.43 13.44
N HIS A 255 9.89 7.41 12.55
CA HIS A 255 9.88 8.21 11.32
C HIS A 255 9.01 7.64 10.19
N TYR A 256 8.64 6.37 10.29
CA TYR A 256 7.86 5.66 9.28
C TYR A 256 6.44 5.41 9.82
N PRO A 257 5.42 6.12 9.30
CA PRO A 257 4.09 6.13 9.90
C PRO A 257 3.19 4.97 9.44
N ALA A 258 3.54 4.29 8.35
CA ALA A 258 2.69 3.28 7.71
C ALA A 258 2.47 2.05 8.61
N GLU A 259 3.54 1.49 9.14
CA GLU A 259 3.48 0.27 9.95
C GLU A 259 2.72 0.49 11.27
N PRO A 260 2.96 1.58 12.05
CA PRO A 260 2.10 1.92 13.18
C PRO A 260 0.63 2.12 12.80
N ALA A 261 0.33 2.75 11.65
CA ALA A 261 -1.03 2.95 11.17
C ALA A 261 -1.72 1.62 10.81
N ILE A 262 -1.02 0.70 10.15
CA ILE A 262 -1.53 -0.66 9.88
C ILE A 262 -1.89 -1.37 11.19
N LEU A 263 -1.03 -1.28 12.20
CA LEU A 263 -1.31 -1.84 13.51
C LEU A 263 -2.52 -1.16 14.17
N ASP A 264 -2.74 0.14 13.98
CA ASP A 264 -3.95 0.84 14.44
C ASP A 264 -5.22 0.31 13.76
N CYS A 265 -5.17 0.03 12.44
CA CYS A 265 -6.29 -0.60 11.73
C CYS A 265 -6.63 -1.98 12.29
N ILE A 266 -5.61 -2.79 12.62
CA ILE A 266 -5.78 -4.12 13.21
C ILE A 266 -6.33 -4.02 14.63
N ASP A 267 -5.73 -3.18 15.47
CA ASP A 267 -6.08 -2.98 16.88
C ASP A 267 -7.52 -2.49 17.07
N ARG A 268 -7.98 -1.62 16.17
CA ARG A 268 -9.34 -1.05 16.17
C ARG A 268 -10.33 -1.96 15.46
N GLY A 269 -9.96 -2.50 14.30
CA GLY A 269 -10.90 -3.13 13.37
C GLY A 269 -11.19 -4.60 13.64
N LEU A 270 -10.21 -5.39 14.11
CA LEU A 270 -10.43 -6.82 14.34
C LEU A 270 -11.39 -7.13 15.51
N PRO A 271 -11.38 -6.39 16.63
CA PRO A 271 -12.37 -6.59 17.69
C PRO A 271 -13.80 -6.15 17.30
N ALA A 272 -13.95 -5.39 16.22
CA ALA A 272 -15.21 -4.84 15.73
C ALA A 272 -15.80 -5.68 14.58
N THR A 273 -17.01 -5.34 14.14
CA THR A 273 -17.62 -5.93 12.94
C THR A 273 -16.80 -5.63 11.68
N MET A 274 -17.05 -6.35 10.56
CA MET A 274 -16.34 -6.08 9.31
C MET A 274 -16.58 -4.64 8.83
N ASP A 275 -17.81 -4.15 8.90
CA ASP A 275 -18.17 -2.80 8.45
C ASP A 275 -17.49 -1.72 9.31
N GLU A 276 -17.49 -1.88 10.63
CA GLU A 276 -16.76 -1.00 11.55
C GLU A 276 -15.25 -1.07 11.35
N GLY A 277 -14.72 -2.25 11.02
CA GLY A 277 -13.31 -2.46 10.71
C GLY A 277 -12.88 -1.73 9.45
N ILE A 278 -13.67 -1.81 8.37
CA ILE A 278 -13.43 -1.07 7.12
C ILE A 278 -13.52 0.44 7.38
N ALA A 279 -14.49 0.88 8.17
CA ALA A 279 -14.60 2.29 8.56
C ALA A 279 -13.39 2.77 9.38
N ALA A 280 -12.90 1.95 10.31
CA ALA A 280 -11.70 2.25 11.10
C ALA A 280 -10.44 2.31 10.22
N GLU A 281 -10.32 1.45 9.21
CA GLU A 281 -9.22 1.47 8.24
C GLU A 281 -9.18 2.79 7.46
N VAL A 282 -10.33 3.26 6.96
CA VAL A 282 -10.44 4.55 6.26
C VAL A 282 -10.13 5.72 7.19
N ASP A 283 -10.59 5.68 8.44
CA ASP A 283 -10.31 6.73 9.42
C ASP A 283 -8.81 6.84 9.75
N VAL A 284 -8.11 5.70 9.88
CA VAL A 284 -6.65 5.69 10.06
C VAL A 284 -5.94 6.14 8.78
N PHE A 285 -6.40 5.70 7.61
CA PHE A 285 -5.85 6.13 6.32
C PHE A 285 -5.93 7.65 6.17
N LYS A 286 -7.05 8.25 6.60
CA LYS A 286 -7.30 9.69 6.56
C LYS A 286 -6.23 10.49 7.33
N ASP A 287 -5.79 9.99 8.48
CA ASP A 287 -4.70 10.62 9.25
C ASP A 287 -3.33 10.37 8.58
N LEU A 288 -3.10 9.16 8.06
CA LEU A 288 -1.84 8.78 7.43
C LEU A 288 -1.53 9.64 6.19
N VAL A 289 -2.48 9.80 5.26
CA VAL A 289 -2.22 10.48 3.97
C VAL A 289 -2.08 12.01 4.09
N GLN A 290 -2.43 12.57 5.24
CA GLN A 290 -2.17 13.97 5.55
C GLN A 290 -0.76 14.21 6.07
N ARG A 291 -0.01 13.14 6.36
CA ARG A 291 1.43 13.22 6.63
C ARG A 291 2.21 13.40 5.32
N ILE A 292 3.38 14.01 5.42
CA ILE A 292 4.26 14.27 4.27
C ILE A 292 5.16 13.07 3.95
N GLU A 293 5.44 12.22 4.95
CA GLU A 293 6.31 11.05 4.79
C GLU A 293 5.79 10.04 3.74
N PRO A 294 4.49 9.68 3.70
CA PRO A 294 3.97 8.84 2.62
C PRO A 294 4.20 9.44 1.23
N ARG A 295 4.06 10.75 1.07
CA ARG A 295 4.32 11.44 -0.22
C ARG A 295 5.79 11.38 -0.62
N ASN A 296 6.68 11.60 0.35
CA ASN A 296 8.12 11.45 0.17
C ASN A 296 8.47 10.03 -0.29
N MET A 297 7.88 9.02 0.37
CA MET A 297 8.10 7.61 0.05
C MET A 297 7.53 7.21 -1.32
N ILE A 298 6.33 7.65 -1.70
CA ILE A 298 5.76 7.41 -3.04
C ILE A 298 6.68 7.99 -4.13
N ALA A 299 7.16 9.23 -3.95
CA ALA A 299 8.04 9.88 -4.92
C ALA A 299 9.31 9.05 -5.20
N VAL A 300 9.97 8.53 -4.16
CA VAL A 300 11.24 7.83 -4.33
C VAL A 300 11.11 6.31 -4.45
N LYS A 301 10.34 5.65 -3.59
CA LYS A 301 10.21 4.19 -3.53
C LYS A 301 9.32 3.63 -4.63
N PHE A 302 8.44 4.45 -5.21
CA PHE A 302 7.61 4.06 -6.34
C PHE A 302 7.99 4.77 -7.64
N LEU A 303 7.71 6.07 -7.77
CA LEU A 303 7.91 6.79 -9.06
C LEU A 303 9.40 6.73 -9.48
N GLY A 304 10.29 7.03 -8.54
CA GLY A 304 11.74 6.91 -8.74
C GLY A 304 12.17 5.48 -9.10
N ARG A 305 11.58 4.46 -8.46
CA ARG A 305 11.91 3.04 -8.71
C ARG A 305 11.46 2.56 -10.07
N VAL A 306 10.23 2.90 -10.47
CA VAL A 306 9.69 2.55 -11.78
C VAL A 306 10.57 3.11 -12.88
N GLU A 307 10.93 4.39 -12.79
CA GLU A 307 11.80 5.01 -13.81
C GLU A 307 13.23 4.45 -13.72
N TYR A 308 13.78 4.23 -12.52
CA TYR A 308 15.10 3.61 -12.33
C TYR A 308 15.18 2.24 -13.00
N ASP A 309 14.24 1.33 -12.72
CA ASP A 309 14.24 -0.02 -13.30
C ASP A 309 13.95 -0.03 -14.79
N LYS A 310 13.17 0.93 -15.29
CA LYS A 310 12.94 1.11 -16.73
C LYS A 310 14.20 1.59 -17.45
N ARG A 311 14.89 2.60 -16.91
CA ARG A 311 16.14 3.15 -17.48
C ARG A 311 17.29 2.15 -17.37
N ARG A 312 17.43 1.47 -16.24
CA ARG A 312 18.45 0.43 -16.01
C ARG A 312 18.32 -0.73 -17.00
N ARG A 313 17.09 -1.21 -17.28
CA ARG A 313 16.87 -2.28 -18.28
C ARG A 313 17.25 -1.88 -19.71
N LYS A 314 17.33 -0.58 -19.98
CA LYS A 314 17.71 -0.02 -21.28
C LYS A 314 19.14 0.55 -21.30
N ASP A 315 19.91 0.33 -20.23
CA ASP A 315 21.24 0.91 -20.03
C ASP A 315 21.27 2.44 -20.24
N ALA A 316 20.22 3.10 -19.74
CA ALA A 316 19.94 4.52 -19.98
C ALA A 316 19.79 5.32 -18.67
N LEU A 317 20.48 4.89 -17.61
CA LEU A 317 20.53 5.65 -16.36
C LEU A 317 21.27 6.98 -16.57
N PRO A 318 20.86 8.08 -15.91
CA PRO A 318 21.58 9.35 -16.00
C PRO A 318 23.06 9.22 -15.66
N THR A 319 23.93 9.89 -16.41
CA THR A 319 25.36 9.91 -16.12
C THR A 319 25.64 10.68 -14.84
N GLY A 320 26.58 10.20 -14.01
CA GLY A 320 27.03 10.91 -12.81
C GLY A 320 26.23 10.61 -11.53
N LEU A 321 25.30 9.66 -11.55
CA LEU A 321 24.53 9.23 -10.37
C LEU A 321 25.42 8.87 -9.17
N ASP A 322 26.44 8.03 -9.38
CA ASP A 322 27.34 7.60 -8.30
C ASP A 322 28.19 8.74 -7.75
N ALA A 323 28.68 9.62 -8.63
CA ALA A 323 29.45 10.79 -8.24
C ALA A 323 28.58 11.76 -7.41
N PHE A 324 27.34 11.99 -7.84
CA PHE A 324 26.38 12.80 -7.11
C PHE A 324 26.03 12.19 -5.74
N ALA A 325 25.75 10.89 -5.67
CA ALA A 325 25.48 10.22 -4.40
C ALA A 325 26.68 10.26 -3.44
N ALA A 326 27.91 10.11 -3.96
CA ALA A 326 29.13 10.26 -3.18
C ALA A 326 29.29 11.68 -2.62
N GLU A 327 29.00 12.72 -3.44
CA GLU A 327 29.02 14.11 -2.99
C GLU A 327 27.97 14.38 -1.89
N VAL A 328 26.76 13.86 -2.06
CA VAL A 328 25.68 13.93 -1.06
C VAL A 328 26.11 13.27 0.25
N LYS A 329 26.67 12.06 0.19
CA LYS A 329 27.17 11.35 1.38
C LYS A 329 28.28 12.13 2.07
N ALA A 330 29.26 12.63 1.31
CA ALA A 330 30.36 13.42 1.84
C ALA A 330 29.88 14.71 2.52
N ALA A 331 28.90 15.40 1.94
CA ALA A 331 28.31 16.61 2.52
C ALA A 331 27.62 16.33 3.87
N MET A 332 26.83 15.25 3.95
CA MET A 332 26.18 14.85 5.21
C MET A 332 27.21 14.49 6.28
N GLN A 333 28.22 13.69 5.93
CA GLN A 333 29.27 13.27 6.86
C GLN A 333 30.14 14.46 7.33
N ALA A 334 30.50 15.36 6.42
CA ALA A 334 31.25 16.57 6.76
C ALA A 334 30.45 17.47 7.71
N LYS A 335 29.15 17.65 7.45
CA LYS A 335 28.29 18.46 8.34
C LYS A 335 28.12 17.80 9.71
N ALA A 336 27.94 16.48 9.76
CA ALA A 336 27.88 15.75 11.03
C ALA A 336 29.19 15.87 11.82
N GLY A 337 30.34 15.76 11.15
CA GLY A 337 31.67 15.92 11.78
C GLY A 337 31.87 17.30 12.40
N GLN A 338 31.42 18.37 11.73
CA GLN A 338 31.46 19.75 12.27
C GLN A 338 30.62 19.91 13.54
N LEU A 339 29.56 19.12 13.69
CA LEU A 339 28.64 19.16 14.83
C LEU A 339 29.06 18.23 15.98
N GLY A 340 30.18 17.50 15.83
CA GLY A 340 30.75 16.63 16.86
C GLY A 340 29.77 15.54 17.34
N ALA A 341 29.67 15.38 18.67
CA ALA A 341 28.82 14.36 19.28
C ALA A 341 27.33 14.53 18.91
N THR A 342 26.84 15.77 18.82
CA THR A 342 25.46 16.06 18.41
C THR A 342 25.23 15.65 16.96
N GLY A 343 26.24 15.78 16.08
CA GLY A 343 26.18 15.31 14.70
C GLY A 343 26.05 13.79 14.60
N ALA A 344 26.82 13.03 15.38
CA ALA A 344 26.70 11.58 15.44
C ALA A 344 25.31 11.13 15.95
N ALA A 345 24.81 11.79 17.01
CA ALA A 345 23.46 11.55 17.51
C ALA A 345 22.38 11.89 16.47
N ALA A 346 22.57 12.95 15.69
CA ALA A 346 21.66 13.37 14.64
C ALA A 346 21.60 12.39 13.45
N LEU A 347 22.74 11.83 13.04
CA LEU A 347 22.76 10.76 12.03
C LEU A 347 21.94 9.55 12.48
N SER A 348 22.14 9.12 13.73
CA SER A 348 21.39 8.01 14.33
C SER A 348 19.91 8.32 14.50
N PHE A 349 19.58 9.52 14.98
CA PHE A 349 18.21 9.98 15.16
C PHE A 349 17.45 9.96 13.84
N ALA A 350 18.01 10.53 12.76
CA ALA A 350 17.32 10.64 11.48
C ALA A 350 17.33 9.35 10.64
N GLY A 351 18.03 8.30 11.09
CA GLY A 351 18.18 7.05 10.33
C GLY A 351 19.09 7.17 9.10
N ILE A 352 20.02 8.13 9.09
CA ILE A 352 20.97 8.31 7.99
C ILE A 352 21.99 7.16 8.01
N ASP A 353 22.31 6.61 6.83
CA ASP A 353 23.19 5.44 6.68
C ASP A 353 22.69 4.17 7.43
N GLY A 354 21.37 4.07 7.69
CA GLY A 354 20.76 2.88 8.29
C GLY A 354 20.96 2.74 9.80
N ALA A 355 21.36 3.81 10.49
CA ALA A 355 21.46 3.81 11.94
C ALA A 355 20.07 3.68 12.59
N ALA A 356 19.92 2.76 13.55
CA ALA A 356 18.65 2.53 14.24
C ALA A 356 18.43 3.59 15.34
N PRO A 357 17.29 4.29 15.37
CA PRO A 357 17.03 5.27 16.43
C PRO A 357 16.54 4.52 17.67
N GLY A 358 17.34 4.61 18.75
CA GLY A 358 17.03 3.97 20.03
C GLY A 358 15.75 4.51 20.71
N ASP A 359 15.51 4.00 21.92
CA ASP A 359 14.39 4.25 22.85
C ASP A 359 12.95 4.24 22.27
N PHE A 360 12.10 3.39 22.86
CA PHE A 360 10.71 3.23 22.41
C PHE A 360 9.85 4.46 22.68
N GLU A 361 9.98 5.11 23.84
CA GLU A 361 9.13 6.24 24.18
C GLU A 361 9.48 7.47 23.34
N ALA A 362 10.77 7.74 23.11
CA ALA A 362 11.20 8.77 22.17
C ALA A 362 10.67 8.52 20.74
N ALA A 363 10.80 7.29 20.23
CA ALA A 363 10.26 6.92 18.92
C ALA A 363 8.73 7.08 18.84
N ARG A 364 8.02 6.74 19.92
CA ARG A 364 6.57 6.90 20.01
C ARG A 364 6.14 8.37 20.01
N GLU A 365 6.89 9.26 20.64
CA GLU A 365 6.66 10.70 20.59
C GLU A 365 6.84 11.23 19.17
N ILE A 366 7.92 10.83 18.48
CA ILE A 366 8.20 11.21 17.09
C ILE A 366 7.05 10.77 16.16
N ALA A 367 6.60 9.52 16.28
CA ALA A 367 5.53 8.96 15.43
C ALA A 367 4.20 9.73 15.54
N ARG A 368 3.93 10.34 16.70
CA ARG A 368 2.69 11.09 16.97
C ARG A 368 2.81 12.59 16.73
N ARG A 369 4.02 13.09 16.49
CA ARG A 369 4.29 14.52 16.41
C ARG A 369 3.68 15.13 15.15
N MET A 370 3.01 16.28 15.35
CA MET A 370 2.49 17.16 14.31
C MET A 370 2.68 18.63 14.78
N PRO A 371 3.31 19.52 13.99
CA PRO A 371 4.03 19.23 12.76
C PRO A 371 5.25 18.34 13.01
N GLN A 372 5.69 17.63 11.98
CA GLN A 372 6.82 16.70 12.05
C GLN A 372 8.11 17.42 12.48
N TRP A 373 9.05 16.67 13.07
CA TRP A 373 10.29 17.25 13.61
C TRP A 373 11.12 18.01 12.56
N PHE A 374 11.05 17.61 11.30
CA PHE A 374 11.76 18.24 10.19
C PHE A 374 11.03 19.48 9.64
N GLU A 375 9.77 19.72 10.01
CA GLU A 375 9.06 20.97 9.73
C GLU A 375 9.30 22.01 10.83
N ALA A 376 9.44 21.55 12.09
CA ALA A 376 9.71 22.41 13.24
C ALA A 376 10.74 21.77 14.19
N PRO A 377 12.06 21.80 13.85
CA PRO A 377 13.11 21.25 14.70
C PRO A 377 13.21 22.00 16.02
N SER A 378 13.12 21.26 17.14
CA SER A 378 13.04 21.83 18.49
C SER A 378 14.25 21.50 19.35
N SER A 379 14.73 20.25 19.30
CA SER A 379 15.91 19.80 20.05
C SER A 379 17.21 20.07 19.29
N ASP A 380 18.35 20.04 20.00
CA ASP A 380 19.66 20.21 19.37
C ASP A 380 19.97 19.07 18.38
N VAL A 381 19.52 17.85 18.68
CA VAL A 381 19.63 16.69 17.79
C VAL A 381 18.78 16.87 16.53
N GLU A 382 17.54 17.36 16.66
CA GLU A 382 16.66 17.65 15.51
C GLU A 382 17.23 18.76 14.62
N LYS A 383 17.71 19.85 15.22
CA LYS A 383 18.34 20.96 14.49
C LYS A 383 19.61 20.50 13.77
N ALA A 384 20.42 19.67 14.43
CA ALA A 384 21.60 19.06 13.82
C ALA A 384 21.23 18.11 12.66
N ALA A 385 20.20 17.27 12.83
CA ALA A 385 19.71 16.38 11.78
C ALA A 385 19.21 17.17 10.57
N PHE A 386 18.40 18.20 10.80
CA PHE A 386 17.96 19.10 9.74
C PHE A 386 19.14 19.77 9.03
N ALA A 387 20.15 20.24 9.77
CA ALA A 387 21.34 20.87 9.18
C ALA A 387 22.16 19.89 8.32
N ILE A 388 22.24 18.61 8.71
CA ILE A 388 22.90 17.55 7.91
C ILE A 388 22.14 17.31 6.61
N LEU A 389 20.80 17.19 6.67
CA LEU A 389 19.95 17.00 5.50
C LEU A 389 19.98 18.23 4.57
N ALA A 390 20.01 19.43 5.14
CA ALA A 390 20.17 20.67 4.39
C ALA A 390 21.52 20.73 3.64
N ALA A 391 22.60 20.15 4.19
CA ALA A 391 23.87 20.05 3.48
C ALA A 391 23.77 19.14 2.24
N ALA A 392 23.02 18.03 2.31
CA ALA A 392 22.69 17.22 1.14
C ALA A 392 21.82 17.97 0.12
N ALA A 393 20.82 18.72 0.59
CA ALA A 393 19.98 19.54 -0.29
C ALA A 393 20.76 20.65 -1.00
N GLN A 394 21.78 21.23 -0.36
CA GLN A 394 22.69 22.19 -1.01
C GLN A 394 23.49 21.55 -2.16
N VAL A 395 23.88 20.28 -2.04
CA VAL A 395 24.48 19.53 -3.16
C VAL A 395 23.48 19.47 -4.31
N ALA A 396 22.24 19.03 -4.06
CA ALA A 396 21.18 19.03 -5.08
C ALA A 396 20.97 20.41 -5.71
N SER A 397 21.02 21.49 -4.92
CA SER A 397 20.87 22.85 -5.44
C SER A 397 21.99 23.26 -6.41
N ARG A 398 23.24 22.83 -6.17
CA ARG A 398 24.37 23.07 -7.08
C ARG A 398 24.26 22.28 -8.38
N HIS A 399 23.53 21.16 -8.35
CA HIS A 399 23.26 20.29 -9.49
C HIS A 399 21.88 20.56 -10.14
N LYS A 400 21.24 21.69 -9.83
CA LYS A 400 20.04 22.13 -10.56
C LYS A 400 20.39 22.26 -12.05
N GLY A 401 19.72 21.47 -12.89
CA GLY A 401 19.95 21.42 -14.34
C GLY A 401 20.98 20.38 -14.80
N THR A 402 21.69 19.70 -13.89
CA THR A 402 22.54 18.54 -14.24
C THR A 402 21.69 17.33 -14.62
N PHE A 403 20.60 17.10 -13.89
CA PHE A 403 19.62 16.06 -14.16
C PHE A 403 18.35 16.69 -14.74
N ALA A 404 17.69 15.98 -15.65
CA ALA A 404 16.40 16.40 -16.16
C ALA A 404 15.36 16.38 -15.02
N PRO A 405 14.39 17.32 -14.96
CA PRO A 405 13.39 17.36 -13.89
C PRO A 405 12.64 16.04 -13.68
N GLU A 406 12.36 15.31 -14.76
CA GLU A 406 11.72 13.99 -14.73
C GLU A 406 12.59 12.88 -14.11
N ASP A 407 13.91 13.07 -14.06
CA ASP A 407 14.84 12.10 -13.49
C ASP A 407 15.09 12.34 -11.99
N CYS A 408 14.62 13.46 -11.42
CA CYS A 408 14.88 13.82 -10.01
C CYS A 408 14.45 12.73 -9.01
N ASN A 409 13.28 12.12 -9.18
CA ASN A 409 12.80 11.04 -8.30
C ASN A 409 13.68 9.78 -8.39
N LEU A 410 14.19 9.48 -9.59
CA LEU A 410 15.11 8.36 -9.83
C LEU A 410 16.46 8.64 -9.14
N VAL A 411 16.98 9.87 -9.27
CA VAL A 411 18.23 10.29 -8.64
C VAL A 411 18.10 10.25 -7.12
N ASP A 412 16.98 10.72 -6.58
CA ASP A 412 16.67 10.66 -5.15
C ASP A 412 16.62 9.22 -4.63
N LEU A 413 16.02 8.29 -5.39
CA LEU A 413 16.07 6.87 -5.06
C LEU A 413 17.52 6.35 -5.02
N HIS A 414 18.35 6.73 -5.99
CA HIS A 414 19.75 6.32 -6.00
C HIS A 414 20.50 6.85 -4.77
N CYS A 415 20.29 8.11 -4.39
CA CYS A 415 20.84 8.68 -3.16
C CYS A 415 20.36 7.99 -1.89
N GLN A 416 19.09 7.57 -1.84
CA GLN A 416 18.59 6.75 -0.73
C GLN A 416 19.37 5.44 -0.60
N GLN A 417 19.73 4.79 -1.72
CA GLN A 417 20.43 3.51 -1.73
C GLN A 417 21.94 3.64 -1.51
N ALA A 418 22.59 4.63 -2.12
CA ALA A 418 24.05 4.78 -2.14
C ALA A 418 24.57 5.75 -1.06
N ALA A 419 23.80 6.77 -0.70
CA ALA A 419 24.18 7.79 0.28
C ALA A 419 23.48 7.65 1.64
N GLY A 420 22.53 6.71 1.77
CA GLY A 420 21.81 6.49 3.01
C GLY A 420 20.82 7.61 3.37
N PHE A 421 20.35 8.38 2.38
CA PHE A 421 19.34 9.42 2.61
C PHE A 421 18.00 8.78 3.05
N PRO A 422 17.32 9.29 4.10
CA PRO A 422 16.13 8.63 4.62
C PRO A 422 14.92 8.73 3.68
N ALA A 423 14.30 7.59 3.37
CA ALA A 423 13.19 7.52 2.41
C ALA A 423 11.93 8.27 2.85
N TYR A 424 11.67 8.37 4.17
CA TYR A 424 10.55 9.14 4.72
C TYR A 424 10.69 10.66 4.48
N LEU A 425 11.88 11.11 4.07
CA LEU A 425 12.20 12.46 3.62
C LEU A 425 12.39 12.56 2.11
N GLY A 426 12.26 11.43 1.40
CA GLY A 426 12.38 11.32 -0.05
C GLY A 426 13.84 11.15 -0.44
N GLY A 427 14.42 12.21 -0.95
CA GLY A 427 15.82 12.33 -1.35
C GLY A 427 16.25 13.80 -1.37
N PRO A 428 17.50 14.11 -1.73
CA PRO A 428 18.02 15.47 -1.67
C PRO A 428 17.25 16.47 -2.56
N PHE A 429 16.75 16.09 -3.74
CA PHE A 429 15.94 16.97 -4.58
C PHE A 429 14.54 17.18 -4.00
N THR A 430 13.88 16.10 -3.59
CA THR A 430 12.56 16.15 -2.93
C THR A 430 12.61 16.99 -1.66
N PHE A 431 13.66 16.81 -0.85
CA PHE A 431 13.88 17.57 0.37
C PHE A 431 14.13 19.05 0.06
N LEU A 432 14.96 19.36 -0.94
CA LEU A 432 15.21 20.74 -1.37
C LEU A 432 13.92 21.44 -1.83
N ALA A 433 13.09 20.76 -2.63
CA ALA A 433 11.85 21.32 -3.15
C ALA A 433 10.83 21.63 -2.04
N ARG A 434 10.85 20.89 -0.92
CA ARG A 434 9.88 21.02 0.18
C ARG A 434 10.37 21.91 1.32
N TYR A 435 11.66 21.86 1.63
CA TYR A 435 12.23 22.46 2.84
C TYR A 435 13.40 23.42 2.57
N GLY A 436 13.83 23.56 1.32
CA GLY A 436 14.82 24.56 0.94
C GLY A 436 14.27 25.98 1.16
N SER A 437 15.05 26.84 1.81
CA SER A 437 14.88 28.28 1.69
C SER A 437 15.42 28.73 0.33
N GLU A 438 14.70 29.60 -0.37
CA GLU A 438 15.25 30.32 -1.54
C GLU A 438 16.53 31.10 -1.21
#